data_AF-A0A958A4H1-F1
#
_entry.id   AF-A0A958A4H1-F1
#
_cell.length_a   1.000
_cell.length_b   1.000
_cell.length_c   1.000
_cell.angle_alpha   90.00
_cell.angle_beta   90.00
_cell.angle_gamma   90.00
#
_symmetry.space_group_name_H-M   'P 1'
#
loop_
_entity.id
_entity.type
_entity.pdbx_description
1 polymer ?
#
loop_
_entity_poly.entity_id
_entity_poly.type
_entity_poly.pdbx_seq_one_letter_code
_entity_poly.pdbx_strand_id
1 'polypeptide(L)'
;WQEGDQALLVNTYGGIGNGREPYPYTGGYYFGHFSYGRARVIREPLADELSFDIEYFQVFSSNGDGLIPGVLHWTRYIGDRQFGYLGYRPVCDILLKLDCFTTSYDFAHRSISALDRMSVFLEFLLHLYRIGGGTGGVYFGVANNCTQDSNQALYAAVKDLDVSFKEHPLVQDMLKRHPEEAERFDRLLKLGHDLRRTLLPMGTVRADWRYNFQLFEVSLNERTWMNILRALMSWRAMTPHWASTAVTKVFLEHGATAWVLRTNQVGNYDPEMVPKAIDP
;
A
#
# COMPACT_ATOMS: atom_id res chain seq x y z
N TRP A 1 13.51 -17.31 -0.55
CA TRP A 1 13.88 -16.21 -1.45
C TRP A 1 14.78 -16.79 -2.50
N GLN A 2 14.25 -16.95 -3.70
CA GLN A 2 14.91 -17.44 -4.91
C GLN A 2 14.60 -16.46 -6.03
N GLU A 3 15.43 -16.44 -7.07
CA GLU A 3 15.20 -15.61 -8.25
C GLU A 3 13.79 -15.84 -8.82
N GLY A 4 13.08 -14.75 -9.11
CA GLY A 4 11.69 -14.76 -9.55
C GLY A 4 10.65 -14.74 -8.41
N ASP A 5 11.03 -15.00 -7.16
CA ASP A 5 10.12 -14.85 -6.02
C ASP A 5 9.54 -13.43 -5.98
N GLN A 6 8.23 -13.33 -5.78
CA GLN A 6 7.54 -12.05 -5.57
C GLN A 6 7.13 -11.85 -4.12
N ALA A 7 7.09 -10.58 -3.71
CA ALA A 7 6.63 -10.14 -2.40
C ALA A 7 5.76 -8.88 -2.49
N LEU A 8 4.79 -8.81 -1.59
CA LEU A 8 4.11 -7.56 -1.25
C LEU A 8 5.10 -6.69 -0.48
N LEU A 9 5.33 -5.45 -0.92
CA LEU A 9 6.05 -4.46 -0.14
C LEU A 9 5.05 -3.67 0.71
N VAL A 10 5.37 -3.51 2.00
CA VAL A 10 4.73 -2.56 2.90
C VAL A 10 5.76 -1.49 3.24
N ASN A 11 5.61 -0.29 2.68
CA ASN A 11 6.49 0.84 2.90
C ASN A 11 5.90 1.76 3.97
N THR A 12 6.75 2.16 4.91
CA THR A 12 6.41 3.19 5.89
C THR A 12 7.55 4.14 6.17
N TYR A 13 7.19 5.35 6.58
CA TYR A 13 8.12 6.31 7.15
C TYR A 13 7.41 7.26 8.11
N GLY A 14 8.17 7.84 9.03
CA GLY A 14 7.69 8.85 9.98
C GLY A 14 8.07 10.28 9.57
N GLY A 15 7.85 11.22 10.49
CA GLY A 15 8.33 12.60 10.34
C GLY A 15 9.85 12.69 10.54
N ILE A 16 10.47 13.66 9.88
CA ILE A 16 11.86 14.13 10.04
C ILE A 16 12.03 15.13 11.18
N GLY A 17 10.95 15.77 11.63
CA GLY A 17 10.94 16.58 12.85
C GLY A 17 11.73 17.90 12.83
N ASN A 18 12.37 18.27 11.71
CA ASN A 18 13.18 19.49 11.52
C ASN A 18 12.35 20.75 11.17
N GLY A 19 11.02 20.70 11.24
CA GLY A 19 10.15 21.82 10.91
C GLY A 19 9.98 22.10 9.41
N ARG A 20 10.63 21.33 8.53
CA ARG A 20 10.51 21.42 7.05
C ARG A 20 9.58 20.36 6.47
N GLU A 21 8.63 19.94 7.28
CA GLU A 21 7.68 18.90 6.93
C GLU A 21 6.64 19.45 5.96
N PRO A 22 6.28 18.72 4.89
CA PRO A 22 5.35 19.23 3.89
C PRO A 22 3.94 19.49 4.47
N TYR A 23 3.58 18.88 5.60
CA TYR A 23 2.29 19.05 6.27
C TYR A 23 2.40 18.95 7.80
N PRO A 24 2.77 20.02 8.53
CA PRO A 24 2.63 20.01 9.99
C PRO A 24 1.13 20.01 10.34
N TYR A 25 0.64 18.91 10.92
CA TYR A 25 -0.72 18.90 11.48
C TYR A 25 -0.79 19.83 12.68
N THR A 26 -1.96 20.44 12.91
CA THR A 26 -2.23 21.27 14.08
C THR A 26 -1.85 20.52 15.35
N GLY A 27 -0.92 21.08 16.13
CA GLY A 27 -0.39 20.45 17.36
C GLY A 27 0.99 19.80 17.24
N GLY A 28 1.64 19.82 16.07
CA GLY A 28 3.01 19.33 15.90
C GLY A 28 3.16 17.81 15.70
N TYR A 29 2.05 17.12 15.38
CA TYR A 29 2.02 15.68 15.11
C TYR A 29 2.34 15.37 13.65
N TYR A 30 3.01 14.24 13.42
CA TYR A 30 3.38 13.75 12.09
C TYR A 30 2.90 12.31 11.93
N PHE A 31 1.89 12.09 11.08
CA PHE A 31 1.39 10.75 10.82
C PHE A 31 2.37 9.90 10.01
N GLY A 32 3.25 10.52 9.22
CA GLY A 32 4.14 9.79 8.31
C GLY A 32 3.40 9.34 7.05
N HIS A 33 3.85 8.25 6.45
CA HIS A 33 3.26 7.70 5.23
C HIS A 33 3.24 6.18 5.23
N PHE A 34 2.25 5.66 4.53
CA PHE A 34 2.06 4.24 4.27
C PHE A 34 1.77 4.07 2.77
N SER A 35 2.47 3.13 2.14
CA SER A 35 2.13 2.66 0.80
C SER A 35 2.39 1.17 0.67
N TYR A 36 1.70 0.56 -0.29
CA TYR A 36 2.06 -0.75 -0.78
C TYR A 36 3.05 -0.63 -1.94
N GLY A 37 3.73 -1.73 -2.21
CA GLY A 37 4.65 -1.92 -3.32
C GLY A 37 4.60 -3.36 -3.80
N ARG A 38 5.45 -3.66 -4.77
CA ARG A 38 5.83 -5.03 -5.08
C ARG A 38 7.34 -5.13 -5.13
N ALA A 39 7.84 -6.29 -4.77
CA ALA A 39 9.25 -6.63 -4.91
C ALA A 39 9.38 -7.95 -5.65
N ARG A 40 10.41 -8.05 -6.49
CA ARG A 40 10.81 -9.28 -7.15
C ARG A 40 12.27 -9.57 -6.84
N VAL A 41 12.58 -10.81 -6.50
CA VAL A 41 13.98 -11.22 -6.37
C VAL A 41 14.57 -11.35 -7.75
N ILE A 42 15.62 -10.58 -8.04
CA ILE A 42 16.38 -10.62 -9.29
C ILE A 42 17.83 -10.95 -9.00
N ARG A 43 18.54 -11.43 -10.01
CA ARG A 43 20.01 -11.48 -9.99
C ARG A 43 20.56 -10.15 -10.48
N GLU A 44 21.28 -9.45 -9.62
CA GLU A 44 21.92 -8.17 -9.94
C GLU A 44 23.16 -8.42 -10.82
N PRO A 45 23.27 -7.76 -11.99
CA PRO A 45 24.28 -8.12 -12.99
C PRO A 45 25.72 -7.70 -12.65
N LEU A 46 25.95 -6.74 -11.75
CA LEU A 46 27.29 -6.25 -11.42
C LEU A 46 27.98 -7.11 -10.35
N ALA A 47 27.24 -7.53 -9.33
CA ALA A 47 27.73 -8.32 -8.20
C ALA A 47 27.45 -9.82 -8.34
N ASP A 48 26.58 -10.23 -9.27
CA ASP A 48 26.07 -11.60 -9.41
C ASP A 48 25.38 -12.12 -8.12
N GLU A 49 24.73 -11.21 -7.41
CA GLU A 49 24.04 -11.48 -6.14
C GLU A 49 22.52 -11.32 -6.31
N LEU A 50 21.76 -12.04 -5.48
CA LEU A 50 20.32 -11.84 -5.44
C LEU A 50 20.00 -10.50 -4.75
N SER A 51 19.12 -9.72 -5.38
CA SER A 51 18.65 -8.42 -4.88
C SER A 51 17.14 -8.30 -5.04
N PHE A 52 16.55 -7.31 -4.37
CA PHE A 52 15.15 -6.98 -4.54
C PHE A 52 14.99 -5.84 -5.55
N ASP A 53 14.29 -6.13 -6.64
CA ASP A 53 13.76 -5.17 -7.59
C ASP A 53 12.42 -4.65 -7.03
N ILE A 54 12.45 -3.44 -6.44
CA ILE A 54 11.33 -2.88 -5.66
C ILE A 54 10.65 -1.74 -6.42
N GLU A 55 9.34 -1.82 -6.52
CA GLU A 55 8.45 -0.76 -7.01
C GLU A 55 7.47 -0.35 -5.92
N TYR A 56 7.34 0.96 -5.72
CA TYR A 56 6.45 1.55 -4.73
C TYR A 56 5.21 2.13 -5.41
N PHE A 57 4.01 1.76 -4.93
CA PHE A 57 2.74 2.38 -5.38
C PHE A 57 2.44 3.58 -4.47
N GLN A 58 3.01 4.74 -4.82
CA GLN A 58 2.96 5.95 -4.00
C GLN A 58 1.60 6.63 -4.05
N VAL A 59 0.66 6.17 -3.21
CA VAL A 59 -0.65 6.81 -3.00
C VAL A 59 -0.45 8.08 -2.18
N PHE A 60 0.05 9.14 -2.83
CA PHE A 60 0.43 10.40 -2.19
C PHE A 60 0.13 11.58 -3.12
N SER A 61 -0.18 12.77 -2.59
CA SER A 61 -0.24 13.99 -3.43
C SER A 61 1.14 14.33 -3.91
N SER A 62 1.21 15.00 -5.05
CA SER A 62 2.41 15.72 -5.41
C SER A 62 2.81 16.67 -4.28
N ASN A 63 4.06 16.60 -3.83
CA ASN A 63 4.53 17.43 -2.71
C ASN A 63 5.78 18.25 -3.08
N GLY A 64 6.16 19.17 -2.20
CA GLY A 64 7.31 20.05 -2.40
C GLY A 64 8.66 19.33 -2.48
N ASP A 65 8.72 18.07 -2.07
CA ASP A 65 9.92 17.22 -2.13
C ASP A 65 10.05 16.50 -3.49
N GLY A 66 9.13 16.75 -4.43
CA GLY A 66 9.14 16.15 -5.76
C GLY A 66 8.58 14.73 -5.81
N LEU A 67 7.98 14.22 -4.72
CA LEU A 67 7.16 13.01 -4.83
C LEU A 67 5.93 13.30 -5.65
N ILE A 68 5.58 12.37 -6.52
CA ILE A 68 4.37 12.37 -7.32
C ILE A 68 3.63 11.05 -7.15
N PRO A 69 2.29 11.03 -7.24
CA PRO A 69 1.55 9.79 -7.27
C PRO A 69 1.94 8.97 -8.51
N GLY A 70 2.28 7.71 -8.27
CA GLY A 70 2.65 6.78 -9.32
C GLY A 70 3.37 5.54 -8.80
N VAL A 71 3.70 4.67 -9.74
CA VAL A 71 4.62 3.55 -9.50
C VAL A 71 6.04 4.07 -9.65
N LEU A 72 6.81 4.04 -8.57
CA LEU A 72 8.18 4.52 -8.53
C LEU A 72 9.12 3.35 -8.24
N HIS A 73 10.09 3.11 -9.11
CA HIS A 73 11.16 2.17 -8.84
C HIS A 73 12.08 2.71 -7.72
N TRP A 74 12.66 1.83 -6.91
CA TRP A 74 13.46 2.21 -5.74
C TRP A 74 14.61 3.16 -6.03
N THR A 75 15.25 3.03 -7.20
CA THR A 75 16.34 3.94 -7.61
C THR A 75 15.87 5.38 -7.79
N ARG A 76 14.58 5.62 -8.09
CA ARG A 76 13.99 6.96 -8.18
C ARG A 76 13.43 7.40 -6.82
N TYR A 77 12.70 6.52 -6.16
CA TYR A 77 12.05 6.86 -4.89
C TYR A 77 13.08 7.12 -3.76
N ILE A 78 14.06 6.23 -3.63
CA ILE A 78 15.11 6.30 -2.62
C ILE A 78 16.35 6.98 -3.18
N GLY A 79 16.79 6.57 -4.38
CA GLY A 79 18.13 6.84 -4.90
C GLY A 79 18.36 8.17 -5.64
N ASP A 80 17.33 8.95 -5.94
CA ASP A 80 17.51 10.24 -6.63
C ASP A 80 18.31 11.22 -5.73
N ARG A 81 19.47 11.68 -6.19
CA ARG A 81 20.37 12.54 -5.40
C ARG A 81 19.85 13.96 -5.20
N GLN A 82 18.88 14.40 -5.99
CA GLN A 82 18.28 15.74 -5.88
C GLN A 82 16.92 15.69 -5.18
N PHE A 83 16.12 14.64 -5.40
CA PHE A 83 14.72 14.55 -4.92
C PHE A 83 14.36 13.22 -4.21
N GLY A 84 15.31 12.30 -4.04
CA GLY A 84 15.08 10.97 -3.45
C GLY A 84 15.17 10.97 -1.93
N TYR A 85 14.55 9.98 -1.30
CA TYR A 85 14.41 9.95 0.16
C TYR A 85 15.66 9.49 0.93
N LEU A 86 16.64 8.84 0.27
CA LEU A 86 17.84 8.35 0.96
C LEU A 86 18.61 9.45 1.70
N GLY A 87 18.67 10.66 1.15
CA GLY A 87 19.39 11.79 1.75
C GLY A 87 18.57 12.60 2.76
N TYR A 88 17.29 12.28 2.95
CA TYR A 88 16.40 13.13 3.72
C TYR A 88 15.70 12.37 4.85
N ARG A 89 15.31 11.11 4.63
CA ARG A 89 14.44 10.39 5.57
C ARG A 89 14.76 8.90 5.64
N PRO A 90 14.78 8.31 6.85
CA PRO A 90 14.77 6.87 6.98
C PRO A 90 13.42 6.31 6.49
N VAL A 91 13.45 5.15 5.87
CA VAL A 91 12.25 4.38 5.48
C VAL A 91 12.34 2.94 5.98
N CYS A 92 11.18 2.34 6.23
CA CYS A 92 11.06 0.95 6.60
C CYS A 92 10.23 0.23 5.54
N ASP A 93 10.86 -0.76 4.90
CA ASP A 93 10.25 -1.60 3.87
C ASP A 93 10.15 -3.03 4.40
N ILE A 94 8.93 -3.55 4.50
CA ILE A 94 8.67 -4.94 4.89
C ILE A 94 8.21 -5.70 3.65
N LEU A 95 8.99 -6.69 3.23
CA LEU A 95 8.69 -7.56 2.11
C LEU A 95 8.01 -8.82 2.62
N LEU A 96 6.75 -9.04 2.23
CA LEU A 96 5.93 -10.16 2.64
C LEU A 96 5.77 -11.13 1.47
N LYS A 97 6.32 -12.34 1.62
CA LYS A 97 6.12 -13.45 0.68
C LYS A 97 5.11 -14.43 1.26
N LEU A 98 3.98 -14.60 0.58
CA LEU A 98 2.94 -15.56 0.91
C LEU A 98 2.37 -16.15 -0.37
N ASP A 99 2.46 -17.46 -0.54
CA ASP A 99 2.18 -18.16 -1.78
C ASP A 99 0.76 -17.94 -2.31
N CYS A 100 -0.25 -17.94 -1.45
CA CYS A 100 -1.64 -17.67 -1.84
C CYS A 100 -1.89 -16.22 -2.31
N PHE A 101 -0.95 -15.31 -2.05
CA PHE A 101 -1.06 -13.91 -2.43
C PHE A 101 -0.13 -13.53 -3.59
N THR A 102 1.11 -14.01 -3.57
CA THR A 102 2.18 -13.58 -4.48
C THR A 102 2.41 -14.51 -5.66
N THR A 103 1.95 -15.77 -5.58
CA THR A 103 2.05 -16.71 -6.71
C THR A 103 0.79 -16.62 -7.57
N SER A 104 0.97 -16.68 -8.88
CA SER A 104 -0.17 -16.63 -9.81
C SER A 104 -0.97 -17.93 -9.83
N TYR A 105 -2.26 -17.78 -10.09
CA TYR A 105 -3.16 -18.86 -10.44
C TYR A 105 -3.29 -18.92 -11.96
N ASP A 106 -3.13 -20.12 -12.54
CA ASP A 106 -3.18 -20.32 -13.98
C ASP A 106 -4.60 -20.65 -14.45
N PHE A 107 -5.21 -19.72 -15.18
CA PHE A 107 -6.56 -19.84 -15.76
C PHE A 107 -6.49 -19.91 -17.28
N ALA A 108 -6.50 -21.11 -17.84
CA ALA A 108 -6.49 -21.34 -19.28
C ALA A 108 -5.37 -20.55 -20.02
N HIS A 109 -5.64 -19.33 -20.47
CA HIS A 109 -4.70 -18.45 -21.17
C HIS A 109 -4.25 -17.21 -20.35
N ARG A 110 -4.57 -17.12 -19.06
CA ARG A 110 -4.21 -16.00 -18.20
C ARG A 110 -3.68 -16.51 -16.87
N SER A 111 -2.57 -15.94 -16.42
CA SER A 111 -2.01 -16.17 -15.09
C SER A 111 -2.18 -14.87 -14.29
N ILE A 112 -2.76 -14.94 -13.08
CA ILE A 112 -2.94 -13.75 -12.24
C ILE A 112 -2.83 -14.12 -10.76
N SER A 113 -2.08 -13.33 -9.99
CA SER A 113 -2.00 -13.40 -8.53
C SER A 113 -2.87 -12.34 -7.84
N ALA A 114 -3.05 -12.46 -6.52
CA ALA A 114 -3.68 -11.41 -5.73
C ALA A 114 -2.85 -10.12 -5.70
N LEU A 115 -1.52 -10.25 -5.70
CA LEU A 115 -0.58 -9.14 -5.81
C LEU A 115 -0.76 -8.38 -7.14
N ASP A 116 -0.90 -9.08 -8.26
CA ASP A 116 -1.15 -8.46 -9.58
C ASP A 116 -2.49 -7.73 -9.58
N ARG A 117 -3.53 -8.36 -9.03
CA ARG A 117 -4.86 -7.75 -8.97
C ARG A 117 -4.87 -6.49 -8.11
N MET A 118 -4.15 -6.50 -6.98
CA MET A 118 -3.97 -5.32 -6.14
C MET A 118 -3.20 -4.22 -6.87
N SER A 119 -2.14 -4.58 -7.62
CA SER A 119 -1.35 -3.64 -8.40
C SER A 119 -2.23 -2.87 -9.40
N VAL A 120 -3.15 -3.56 -10.09
CA VAL A 120 -4.10 -2.91 -11.01
C VAL A 120 -4.99 -1.89 -10.30
N PHE A 121 -5.54 -2.23 -9.12
CA PHE A 121 -6.37 -1.28 -8.37
C PHE A 121 -5.57 -0.09 -7.83
N LEU A 122 -4.34 -0.32 -7.38
CA LEU A 122 -3.45 0.75 -6.96
C LEU A 122 -3.06 1.65 -8.13
N GLU A 123 -2.65 1.11 -9.28
CA GLU A 123 -2.33 1.92 -10.46
C GLU A 123 -3.48 2.82 -10.90
N PHE A 124 -4.70 2.27 -10.91
CA PHE A 124 -5.90 3.04 -11.19
C PHE A 124 -6.10 4.17 -10.16
N LEU A 125 -5.97 3.87 -8.86
CA LEU A 125 -6.03 4.87 -7.80
C LEU A 125 -4.95 5.96 -7.99
N LEU A 126 -3.73 5.58 -8.32
CA LEU A 126 -2.61 6.49 -8.56
C LEU A 126 -2.90 7.44 -9.74
N HIS A 127 -3.56 6.95 -10.79
CA HIS A 127 -3.99 7.80 -11.90
C HIS A 127 -5.01 8.84 -11.45
N LEU A 128 -5.99 8.45 -10.62
CA LEU A 128 -6.96 9.38 -10.05
C LEU A 128 -6.29 10.45 -9.18
N TYR A 129 -5.32 10.04 -8.36
CA TYR A 129 -4.51 10.98 -7.57
C TYR A 129 -3.72 11.96 -8.44
N ARG A 130 -3.19 11.49 -9.57
CA ARG A 130 -2.39 12.31 -10.48
C ARG A 130 -3.21 13.34 -11.26
N ILE A 131 -4.45 13.00 -11.64
CA ILE A 131 -5.33 13.90 -12.42
C ILE A 131 -6.37 14.63 -11.56
N GLY A 132 -6.34 14.44 -10.23
CA GLY A 132 -7.35 15.04 -9.35
C GLY A 132 -8.76 14.48 -9.55
N GLY A 133 -8.90 13.26 -10.08
CA GLY A 133 -10.19 12.73 -10.53
C GLY A 133 -10.90 13.61 -11.57
N GLY A 134 -10.16 14.44 -12.32
CA GLY A 134 -10.71 15.40 -13.29
C GLY A 134 -11.05 16.78 -12.70
N THR A 135 -10.84 17.00 -11.41
CA THR A 135 -11.17 18.27 -10.71
C THR A 135 -9.98 19.23 -10.57
N GLY A 136 -8.79 18.84 -11.06
CA GLY A 136 -7.58 19.67 -11.06
C GLY A 136 -6.65 19.46 -9.87
N GLY A 137 -7.04 18.72 -8.83
CA GLY A 137 -6.14 18.31 -7.75
C GLY A 137 -6.78 17.38 -6.72
N VAL A 138 -5.96 16.60 -5.99
CA VAL A 138 -6.40 15.83 -4.81
C VAL A 138 -5.87 16.51 -3.56
N TYR A 139 -6.78 16.78 -2.61
CA TYR A 139 -6.45 17.38 -1.32
C TYR A 139 -6.56 16.34 -0.20
N PHE A 140 -5.55 16.33 0.67
CA PHE A 140 -5.50 15.43 1.82
C PHE A 140 -6.29 16.02 2.98
N GLY A 141 -7.06 15.16 3.63
CA GLY A 141 -7.71 15.45 4.89
C GLY A 141 -7.78 14.18 5.73
N VAL A 142 -8.28 14.29 6.96
CA VAL A 142 -8.54 13.12 7.81
C VAL A 142 -9.48 12.13 7.07
N ALA A 143 -10.26 12.62 6.10
CA ALA A 143 -11.18 11.84 5.29
C ALA A 143 -10.53 10.98 4.16
N ASN A 144 -9.42 11.43 3.57
CA ASN A 144 -8.76 10.81 2.41
C ASN A 144 -7.25 10.79 2.69
N ASN A 145 -6.71 9.60 2.99
CA ASN A 145 -5.30 9.43 3.34
C ASN A 145 -4.70 8.16 2.73
N CYS A 146 -3.38 8.20 2.55
CA CYS A 146 -2.58 7.16 1.89
C CYS A 146 -2.78 5.76 2.51
N THR A 147 -2.83 5.67 3.84
CA THR A 147 -3.03 4.43 4.58
C THR A 147 -4.38 3.79 4.25
N GLN A 148 -5.45 4.57 4.29
CA GLN A 148 -6.81 4.08 4.09
C GLN A 148 -7.00 3.57 2.66
N ASP A 149 -6.62 4.38 1.67
CA ASP A 149 -6.90 4.07 0.27
C ASP A 149 -6.03 2.89 -0.22
N SER A 150 -4.78 2.80 0.26
CA SER A 150 -3.92 1.64 0.00
C SER A 150 -4.51 0.35 0.57
N ASN A 151 -5.02 0.36 1.81
CA ASN A 151 -5.64 -0.82 2.43
C ASN A 151 -6.97 -1.21 1.79
N GLN A 152 -7.73 -0.23 1.26
CA GLN A 152 -8.93 -0.53 0.48
C GLN A 152 -8.59 -1.24 -0.83
N ALA A 153 -7.52 -0.84 -1.52
CA ALA A 153 -7.07 -1.53 -2.74
C ALA A 153 -6.66 -2.98 -2.47
N LEU A 154 -5.96 -3.25 -1.36
CA LEU A 154 -5.64 -4.62 -0.92
C LEU A 154 -6.90 -5.46 -0.72
N TYR A 155 -7.88 -4.95 0.03
CA TYR A 155 -9.12 -5.67 0.28
C TYR A 155 -9.93 -5.90 -1.01
N ALA A 156 -10.00 -4.87 -1.87
CA ALA A 156 -10.66 -4.95 -3.17
C ALA A 156 -10.07 -6.05 -4.06
N ALA A 157 -8.75 -6.21 -4.06
CA ALA A 157 -8.06 -7.27 -4.81
C ALA A 157 -8.55 -8.67 -4.41
N VAL A 158 -8.56 -8.97 -3.12
CA VAL A 158 -8.99 -10.27 -2.62
C VAL A 158 -10.48 -10.50 -2.87
N LYS A 159 -11.31 -9.48 -2.66
CA LYS A 159 -12.76 -9.54 -2.92
C LYS A 159 -13.08 -9.78 -4.40
N ASP A 160 -12.35 -9.14 -5.30
CA ASP A 160 -12.57 -9.27 -6.73
C ASP A 160 -12.17 -10.66 -7.26
N LEU A 161 -11.09 -11.24 -6.72
CA LEU A 161 -10.74 -12.63 -6.98
C LEU A 161 -11.80 -13.60 -6.43
N ASP A 162 -12.33 -13.36 -5.23
CA ASP A 162 -13.44 -14.15 -4.67
C ASP A 162 -14.64 -14.22 -5.62
N VAL A 163 -15.09 -13.06 -6.09
CA VAL A 163 -16.19 -12.94 -7.05
C VAL A 163 -15.85 -13.65 -8.36
N SER A 164 -14.68 -13.36 -8.94
CA SER A 164 -14.24 -13.94 -10.21
C SER A 164 -14.17 -15.46 -10.16
N PHE A 165 -13.72 -16.03 -9.04
CA PHE A 165 -13.59 -17.48 -8.87
C PHE A 165 -14.94 -18.15 -8.69
N LYS A 166 -15.88 -17.53 -7.95
CA LYS A 166 -17.23 -18.08 -7.71
C LYS A 166 -18.11 -18.01 -8.95
N GLU A 167 -17.98 -16.96 -9.75
CA GLU A 167 -18.89 -16.70 -10.87
C GLU A 167 -18.44 -17.34 -12.19
N HIS A 168 -17.17 -17.73 -12.34
CA HIS A 168 -16.64 -18.24 -13.61
C HIS A 168 -16.56 -19.78 -13.66
N PRO A 169 -17.34 -20.47 -14.51
CA PRO A 169 -17.41 -21.94 -14.55
C PRO A 169 -16.06 -22.63 -14.80
N LEU A 170 -15.21 -22.03 -15.65
CA LEU A 170 -13.86 -22.54 -15.92
C LEU A 170 -12.95 -22.55 -14.68
N VAL A 171 -13.13 -21.57 -13.78
CA VAL A 171 -12.33 -21.50 -12.55
C VAL A 171 -12.82 -22.55 -11.56
N GLN A 172 -14.13 -22.73 -11.43
CA GLN A 172 -14.72 -23.79 -10.60
C GLN A 172 -14.29 -25.19 -11.06
N ASP A 173 -14.21 -25.41 -12.36
CA ASP A 173 -13.73 -26.66 -12.95
C ASP A 173 -12.22 -26.89 -12.71
N MET A 174 -11.41 -25.82 -12.81
CA MET A 174 -9.99 -25.86 -12.46
C MET A 174 -9.77 -26.21 -10.98
N LEU A 175 -10.48 -25.55 -10.05
CA LEU A 175 -10.37 -25.83 -8.60
C LEU A 175 -10.77 -27.27 -8.26
N LYS A 176 -11.69 -27.89 -9.02
CA LYS A 176 -12.05 -29.30 -8.85
C LYS A 176 -10.96 -30.25 -9.33
N ARG A 177 -10.23 -29.89 -10.39
CA ARG A 177 -9.15 -30.71 -10.96
C ARG A 177 -7.82 -30.56 -10.21
N HIS A 178 -7.63 -29.42 -9.54
CA HIS A 178 -6.40 -29.06 -8.82
C HIS A 178 -6.71 -28.75 -7.34
N PRO A 179 -6.84 -29.78 -6.48
CA PRO A 179 -7.14 -29.61 -5.06
C PRO A 179 -6.15 -28.69 -4.32
N GLU A 180 -4.89 -28.72 -4.71
CA GLU A 180 -3.83 -27.85 -4.19
C GLU A 180 -4.12 -26.36 -4.43
N GLU A 181 -4.65 -26.02 -5.60
CA GLU A 181 -5.04 -24.65 -5.96
C GLU A 181 -6.29 -24.22 -5.20
N ALA A 182 -7.22 -25.16 -4.97
CA ALA A 182 -8.40 -24.90 -4.15
C ALA A 182 -8.04 -24.60 -2.68
N GLU A 183 -7.12 -25.36 -2.09
CA GLU A 183 -6.64 -25.09 -0.74
C GLU A 183 -5.89 -23.76 -0.66
N ARG A 184 -5.03 -23.47 -1.64
CA ARG A 184 -4.33 -22.18 -1.74
C ARG A 184 -5.31 -21.02 -1.83
N PHE A 185 -6.37 -21.16 -2.62
CA PHE A 185 -7.41 -20.15 -2.74
C PHE A 185 -8.23 -19.97 -1.46
N ASP A 186 -8.58 -21.04 -0.76
CA ASP A 186 -9.26 -20.95 0.55
C ASP A 186 -8.39 -20.19 1.58
N ARG A 187 -7.07 -20.41 1.58
CA ARG A 187 -6.13 -19.61 2.38
C ARG A 187 -6.15 -18.13 2.00
N LEU A 188 -6.21 -17.79 0.71
CA LEU A 188 -6.34 -16.41 0.25
C LEU A 188 -7.65 -15.75 0.75
N LEU A 189 -8.76 -16.48 0.73
CA LEU A 189 -10.04 -15.97 1.22
C LEU A 189 -10.01 -15.74 2.73
N LYS A 190 -9.42 -16.67 3.50
CA LYS A 190 -9.21 -16.51 4.95
C LYS A 190 -8.31 -15.31 5.25
N LEU A 191 -7.22 -15.14 4.51
CA LEU A 191 -6.36 -13.96 4.59
C LEU A 191 -7.16 -12.68 4.37
N GLY A 192 -7.97 -12.63 3.30
CA GLY A 192 -8.83 -11.48 3.00
C GLY A 192 -9.84 -11.18 4.10
N HIS A 193 -10.43 -12.21 4.71
CA HIS A 193 -11.34 -12.08 5.84
C HIS A 193 -10.63 -11.51 7.08
N ASP A 194 -9.45 -12.01 7.41
CA ASP A 194 -8.70 -11.57 8.60
C ASP A 194 -8.09 -10.18 8.42
N LEU A 195 -7.64 -9.86 7.20
CA LEU A 195 -7.28 -8.50 6.80
C LEU A 195 -8.50 -7.58 6.95
N ARG A 196 -9.69 -7.99 6.48
CA ARG A 196 -10.92 -7.20 6.68
C ARG A 196 -11.26 -7.07 8.16
N ARG A 197 -11.14 -8.11 8.98
CA ARG A 197 -11.49 -8.01 10.40
C ARG A 197 -10.53 -7.09 11.15
N THR A 198 -9.26 -7.13 10.80
CA THR A 198 -8.21 -6.33 11.44
C THR A 198 -8.20 -4.89 10.94
N LEU A 199 -8.38 -4.71 9.62
CA LEU A 199 -8.35 -3.43 8.93
C LEU A 199 -9.75 -2.87 8.63
N LEU A 200 -10.84 -3.48 9.10
CA LEU A 200 -12.24 -3.00 9.02
C LEU A 200 -13.14 -3.70 10.10
N PRO A 201 -12.80 -3.70 11.40
CA PRO A 201 -13.54 -4.34 12.49
C PRO A 201 -15.02 -3.95 12.61
N MET A 202 -15.44 -2.78 12.10
CA MET A 202 -16.85 -2.36 12.06
C MET A 202 -17.53 -2.55 10.69
N GLY A 203 -16.90 -3.24 9.75
CA GLY A 203 -17.55 -3.80 8.56
C GLY A 203 -17.88 -2.84 7.41
N THR A 204 -17.69 -1.53 7.56
CA THR A 204 -17.99 -0.52 6.52
C THR A 204 -16.84 -0.39 5.51
N VAL A 205 -16.78 -1.35 4.57
CA VAL A 205 -16.11 -1.10 3.29
C VAL A 205 -16.82 0.07 2.63
N ARG A 206 -16.11 1.09 2.17
CA ARG A 206 -16.72 2.20 1.43
C ARG A 206 -17.43 1.59 0.20
N ALA A 207 -18.77 1.65 0.19
CA ALA A 207 -19.60 0.91 -0.78
C ALA A 207 -19.56 1.51 -2.20
N ASP A 208 -18.97 2.70 -2.34
CA ASP A 208 -18.96 3.58 -3.50
C ASP A 208 -17.73 3.40 -4.40
N TRP A 209 -16.68 2.68 -3.97
CA TRP A 209 -15.41 2.58 -4.72
C TRP A 209 -15.56 1.90 -6.09
N ARG A 210 -16.50 0.97 -6.22
CA ARG A 210 -16.68 0.16 -7.45
C ARG A 210 -17.40 0.94 -8.56
N TYR A 211 -18.05 2.07 -8.24
CA TYR A 211 -18.94 2.78 -9.19
C TYR A 211 -18.95 4.32 -9.15
N ASN A 212 -18.36 5.00 -8.15
CA ASN A 212 -18.45 6.47 -8.05
C ASN A 212 -17.11 7.19 -8.25
N PHE A 213 -16.82 7.52 -9.50
CA PHE A 213 -15.79 8.49 -9.90
C PHE A 213 -16.05 9.91 -9.37
N GLN A 214 -17.30 10.22 -9.00
CA GLN A 214 -17.75 11.55 -8.58
C GLN A 214 -17.26 11.99 -7.20
N LEU A 215 -16.70 11.09 -6.37
CA LEU A 215 -16.28 11.40 -5.00
C LEU A 215 -14.85 11.95 -4.86
N PHE A 216 -14.11 12.04 -5.96
CA PHE A 216 -12.92 12.90 -6.01
C PHE A 216 -13.27 14.36 -6.26
N GLU A 217 -14.58 14.71 -6.31
CA GLU A 217 -15.03 16.07 -6.03
C GLU A 217 -14.62 16.45 -4.61
N VAL A 218 -13.44 17.06 -4.51
CA VAL A 218 -13.09 17.91 -3.38
C VAL A 218 -13.97 19.15 -3.49
N SER A 219 -15.25 19.00 -3.16
CA SER A 219 -16.14 20.13 -2.93
C SER A 219 -15.60 20.88 -1.72
N LEU A 220 -15.04 22.06 -1.98
CA LEU A 220 -14.63 23.04 -0.98
C LEU A 220 -15.78 23.51 -0.06
N ASN A 221 -17.01 22.99 -0.22
CA ASN A 221 -18.21 23.54 0.40
C ASN A 221 -19.01 22.57 1.30
N GLU A 222 -18.48 21.38 1.63
CA GLU A 222 -19.19 20.48 2.55
C GLU A 222 -18.71 20.57 4.00
N ARG A 223 -19.47 21.34 4.79
CA ARG A 223 -19.57 21.40 6.27
C ARG A 223 -18.41 20.74 7.04
N THR A 224 -17.32 21.50 7.16
CA THR A 224 -16.03 21.16 7.78
C THR A 224 -16.14 20.48 9.15
N TRP A 225 -17.06 20.92 10.02
CA TRP A 225 -17.18 20.40 11.39
C TRP A 225 -17.78 19.00 11.50
N MET A 226 -18.70 18.64 10.59
CA MET A 226 -19.31 17.30 10.58
C MET A 226 -18.33 16.26 10.02
N ASN A 227 -17.47 16.67 9.08
CA ASN A 227 -16.39 15.85 8.53
C ASN A 227 -15.26 15.62 9.53
N ILE A 228 -14.91 16.61 10.38
CA ILE A 228 -13.94 16.44 11.47
C ILE A 228 -14.48 15.47 12.53
N LEU A 229 -15.72 15.62 13.00
CA LEU A 229 -16.32 14.72 13.98
C LEU A 229 -16.51 13.29 13.42
N ARG A 230 -16.88 13.15 12.15
CA ARG A 230 -16.91 11.84 11.48
C ARG A 230 -15.52 11.27 11.23
N ALA A 231 -14.48 12.08 11.05
CA ALA A 231 -13.12 11.59 10.86
C ALA A 231 -12.40 11.25 12.18
N LEU A 232 -12.83 11.85 13.30
CA LEU A 232 -12.43 11.47 14.66
C LEU A 232 -13.19 10.23 15.18
N MET A 233 -14.45 10.04 14.76
CA MET A 233 -15.29 8.90 15.16
C MET A 233 -15.31 7.73 14.16
N SER A 234 -14.78 7.91 12.94
CA SER A 234 -14.56 6.79 12.03
C SER A 234 -13.10 6.36 12.07
N TRP A 235 -12.91 5.06 11.84
CA TRP A 235 -11.83 4.33 11.15
C TRP A 235 -10.56 5.04 10.60
N ARG A 236 -10.58 6.36 10.42
CA ARG A 236 -9.64 7.23 9.70
C ARG A 236 -8.34 7.61 10.43
N ALA A 237 -8.10 7.04 11.60
CA ALA A 237 -6.90 7.26 12.41
C ALA A 237 -5.95 6.03 12.42
N MET A 238 -5.90 5.23 11.35
CA MET A 238 -4.81 4.27 11.20
C MET A 238 -3.52 5.03 10.94
N THR A 239 -2.69 5.16 11.97
CA THR A 239 -1.32 5.60 11.77
C THR A 239 -0.63 4.61 10.83
N PRO A 240 0.20 5.09 9.89
CA PRO A 240 1.04 4.25 9.04
C PRO A 240 1.73 3.10 9.78
N HIS A 241 2.24 3.38 10.98
CA HIS A 241 2.88 2.38 11.83
C HIS A 241 1.91 1.26 12.26
N TRP A 242 0.71 1.61 12.73
CA TRP A 242 -0.28 0.62 13.12
C TRP A 242 -0.74 -0.22 11.93
N ALA A 243 -0.99 0.43 10.79
CA ALA A 243 -1.37 -0.26 9.55
C ALA A 243 -0.32 -1.28 9.12
N SER A 244 0.94 -0.86 9.06
CA SER A 244 2.05 -1.74 8.69
C SER A 244 2.19 -2.92 9.64
N THR A 245 2.09 -2.66 10.95
CA THR A 245 2.15 -3.71 11.97
C THR A 245 0.98 -4.69 11.85
N ALA A 246 -0.24 -4.17 11.67
CA ALA A 246 -1.45 -4.97 11.54
C ALA A 246 -1.41 -5.88 10.31
N VAL A 247 -1.08 -5.33 9.14
CA VAL A 247 -0.97 -6.08 7.87
C VAL A 247 0.12 -7.13 8.00
N THR A 248 1.31 -6.74 8.44
CA THR A 248 2.44 -7.66 8.63
C THR A 248 2.07 -8.81 9.56
N LYS A 249 1.43 -8.51 10.69
CA LYS A 249 0.98 -9.53 11.64
C LYS A 249 0.01 -10.52 11.00
N VAL A 250 -1.03 -10.03 10.30
CA VAL A 250 -1.99 -10.91 9.62
C VAL A 250 -1.30 -11.79 8.59
N PHE A 251 -0.41 -11.25 7.77
CA PHE A 251 0.35 -12.07 6.80
C PHE A 251 1.20 -13.15 7.50
N LEU A 252 1.90 -12.81 8.58
CA LEU A 252 2.71 -13.76 9.35
C LEU A 252 1.86 -14.86 10.00
N GLU A 253 0.67 -14.52 10.52
CA GLU A 253 -0.29 -15.50 11.07
C GLU A 253 -0.78 -16.50 10.00
N HIS A 254 -0.79 -16.09 8.73
CA HIS A 254 -1.10 -16.94 7.58
C HIS A 254 0.13 -17.67 7.00
N GLY A 255 1.28 -17.62 7.68
CA GLY A 255 2.49 -18.34 7.29
C GLY A 255 3.39 -17.61 6.28
N ALA A 256 3.20 -16.30 6.11
CA ALA A 256 4.09 -15.50 5.27
C ALA A 256 5.52 -15.48 5.83
N THR A 257 6.49 -15.31 4.94
CA THR A 257 7.86 -14.94 5.31
C THR A 257 8.03 -13.43 5.16
N ALA A 258 8.59 -12.77 6.17
CA ALA A 258 8.90 -11.34 6.13
C ALA A 258 10.41 -11.09 5.98
N TRP A 259 10.78 -10.09 5.19
CA TRP A 259 12.13 -9.53 5.13
C TRP A 259 12.05 -8.02 5.38
N VAL A 260 12.78 -7.51 6.37
CA VAL A 260 12.71 -6.11 6.77
C VAL A 260 13.95 -5.38 6.31
N LEU A 261 13.76 -4.34 5.49
CA LEU A 261 14.79 -3.41 5.06
C LEU A 261 14.60 -2.09 5.80
N ARG A 262 15.60 -1.71 6.59
CA ARG A 262 15.65 -0.40 7.26
C ARG A 262 16.67 0.46 6.57
N THR A 263 16.20 1.22 5.59
CA THR A 263 17.06 2.13 4.83
C THR A 263 17.21 3.40 5.65
N ASN A 264 18.35 3.52 6.32
CA ASN A 264 18.71 4.73 7.06
C ASN A 264 19.12 5.84 6.08
N GLN A 265 19.08 7.07 6.57
CA GLN A 265 19.56 8.22 5.82
C GLN A 265 21.06 8.07 5.51
N VAL A 266 21.45 8.33 4.26
CA VAL A 266 22.84 8.30 3.79
C VAL A 266 23.18 9.64 3.15
N GLY A 267 24.21 10.30 3.69
CA GLY A 267 24.56 11.66 3.31
C GLY A 267 23.59 12.69 3.88
N ASN A 268 23.93 13.98 3.71
CA ASN A 268 23.20 15.13 4.26
C ASN A 268 23.22 15.20 5.80
N TYR A 269 24.22 15.90 6.37
CA TYR A 269 24.22 16.22 7.81
C TYR A 269 23.30 17.42 8.05
N ASP A 270 22.07 17.14 8.49
CA ASP A 270 21.15 18.15 8.98
C ASP A 270 21.01 17.98 10.51
N PRO A 271 21.63 18.84 11.32
CA PRO A 271 21.57 18.73 12.78
C PRO A 271 20.17 19.00 13.35
N GLU A 272 19.24 19.53 12.54
CA GLU A 272 17.85 19.78 12.94
C GLU A 272 16.95 18.56 12.69
N MET A 273 17.42 17.53 11.97
CA MET A 273 16.68 16.29 11.76
C MET A 273 16.62 15.46 13.04
N VAL A 274 15.41 15.29 13.55
CA VAL A 274 15.09 14.43 14.69
C VAL A 274 13.94 13.56 14.25
N PRO A 275 14.18 12.29 13.82
CA PRO A 275 13.12 11.40 13.40
C PRO A 275 12.02 11.32 14.47
N LYS A 276 10.78 11.64 14.06
CA LYS A 276 9.60 11.62 14.93
C LYS A 276 8.68 10.49 14.51
N ALA A 277 8.41 9.60 15.45
CA ALA A 277 7.24 8.74 15.39
C ALA A 277 6.05 9.44 16.05
N ILE A 278 4.84 8.96 15.79
CA ILE A 278 3.72 9.23 16.71
C ILE A 278 4.05 8.48 18.00
N ASP A 279 4.41 9.22 19.05
CA ASP A 279 4.45 8.72 20.42
C ASP A 279 3.03 8.91 21.00
N PRO A 280 2.33 7.83 21.41
CA PRO A 280 1.00 7.94 21.99
C PRO A 280 0.95 8.74 23.31
#